data_AF-A0A9D8IWM5-F1
#
_entry.id   AF-A0A9D8IWM5-F1
#
_cell.length_a   1.000
_cell.length_b   1.000
_cell.length_c   1.000
_cell.angle_alpha   90.00
_cell.angle_beta   90.00
_cell.angle_gamma   90.00
#
_symmetry.space_group_name_H-M   'P 1'
#
loop_
_entity.id
_entity.type
_entity.pdbx_description
1 polymer ?
#
loop_
_entity_poly.entity_id
_entity_poly.type
_entity_poly.pdbx_seq_one_letter_code
_entity_poly.pdbx_strand_id
1 'polypeptide(L)'
;MKIFVMVGFFAVLLSGSFYVSSTETSAHKTKLTEARLQAKGSDLDKIRADLKTAKRSLAREGKYSCCIAPSCDFCALTDGECPCGDNLANGKPVCHECKGGWEAGYGSIEDVRAEDVKSLPADKAKMMYKMKADHYFKK
;
A
#
# COMPACT_ATOMS: atom_id res chain seq x y z
N MET A 1 60.70 -2.38 -4.18
CA MET A 1 61.58 -1.22 -4.47
C MET A 1 61.41 -0.80 -5.93
N LYS A 2 61.42 0.52 -6.22
CA LYS A 2 60.86 1.29 -7.37
C LYS A 2 59.43 1.80 -7.07
N ILE A 3 59.12 3.03 -6.62
CA ILE A 3 59.55 4.45 -6.85
C ILE A 3 58.95 5.09 -8.11
N PHE A 4 58.23 6.21 -7.87
CA PHE A 4 57.81 7.35 -8.72
C PHE A 4 56.56 7.20 -9.61
N VAL A 5 55.44 7.90 -9.37
CA VAL A 5 55.09 9.34 -9.47
C VAL A 5 54.27 9.58 -10.74
N MET A 6 53.03 10.04 -10.60
CA MET A 6 52.55 11.19 -11.39
C MET A 6 51.30 11.80 -10.76
N VAL A 7 51.50 12.99 -10.19
CA VAL A 7 50.49 14.00 -9.93
C VAL A 7 50.01 14.53 -11.28
N GLY A 8 48.70 14.42 -11.55
CA GLY A 8 48.06 14.94 -12.76
C GLY A 8 47.06 16.04 -12.39
N PHE A 9 47.58 17.24 -12.15
CA PHE A 9 46.84 18.49 -12.07
C PHE A 9 46.27 18.80 -13.47
N PHE A 10 44.95 18.76 -13.64
CA PHE A 10 44.29 19.37 -14.81
C PHE A 10 43.29 20.42 -14.31
N ALA A 11 43.82 21.61 -14.10
CA ALA A 11 43.05 22.84 -14.03
C ALA A 11 43.09 23.47 -15.43
N VAL A 12 41.97 23.46 -16.16
CA VAL A 12 41.68 24.47 -17.19
C VAL A 12 40.23 24.91 -17.00
N LEU A 13 40.12 26.05 -16.32
CA LEU A 13 39.03 27.00 -16.40
C LEU A 13 38.90 27.49 -17.85
N LEU A 14 37.68 27.62 -18.38
CA LEU A 14 37.20 28.84 -19.07
C LEU A 14 35.75 28.69 -19.58
N SER A 15 34.93 29.63 -19.10
CA SER A 15 33.75 30.23 -19.74
C SER A 15 32.59 29.33 -20.16
N GLY A 16 31.61 29.21 -19.28
CA GLY A 16 30.28 28.70 -19.59
C GLY A 16 29.32 28.87 -18.43
N SER A 17 29.25 30.06 -17.84
CA SER A 17 28.29 30.42 -16.80
C SER A 17 26.87 30.44 -17.36
N PHE A 18 26.25 29.27 -17.50
CA PHE A 18 24.79 29.14 -17.46
C PHE A 18 24.39 28.77 -16.03
N TYR A 19 24.48 29.76 -15.14
CA TYR A 19 23.72 29.75 -13.90
C TYR A 19 22.27 30.03 -14.30
N VAL A 20 21.53 28.98 -14.71
CA VAL A 20 20.07 29.05 -14.76
C VAL A 20 19.60 29.13 -13.31
N SER A 21 19.36 30.37 -12.89
CA SER A 21 18.61 30.73 -11.70
C SER A 21 17.16 30.32 -11.91
N SER A 22 16.78 29.11 -11.46
CA SER A 22 15.38 28.71 -11.30
C SER A 22 14.93 28.86 -9.85
N THR A 23 14.90 30.10 -9.36
CA THR A 23 14.30 30.44 -8.06
C THR A 23 12.79 30.67 -8.16
N GLU A 24 12.05 29.88 -8.92
CA GLU A 24 10.58 29.99 -9.00
C GLU A 24 9.92 28.63 -9.21
N THR A 25 9.96 27.75 -8.20
CA THR A 25 9.02 26.59 -8.13
C THR A 25 8.89 25.95 -6.75
N SER A 26 9.27 26.65 -5.67
CA SER A 26 9.18 26.06 -4.31
C SER A 26 7.89 26.40 -3.56
N ALA A 27 7.30 27.59 -3.78
CA ALA A 27 6.14 28.05 -3.01
C ALA A 27 4.80 27.35 -3.35
N HIS A 28 4.68 26.73 -4.52
CA HIS A 28 3.45 26.03 -4.93
C HIS A 28 3.45 24.53 -4.57
N LYS A 29 4.60 23.95 -4.23
CA LYS A 29 4.73 22.52 -3.88
C LYS A 29 4.44 22.26 -2.40
N THR A 30 4.71 23.23 -1.52
CA THR A 30 4.50 23.14 -0.07
C THR A 30 3.05 23.33 0.37
N LYS A 31 2.28 24.17 -0.33
CA LYS A 31 0.88 24.46 0.06
C LYS A 31 -0.07 23.28 -0.19
N LEU A 32 0.26 22.42 -1.16
CA LEU A 32 -0.52 21.22 -1.48
C LEU A 32 -0.25 20.08 -0.47
N THR A 33 0.93 20.06 0.16
CA THR A 33 1.27 19.06 1.18
C THR A 33 0.57 19.32 2.51
N GLU A 34 0.47 20.55 2.97
CA GLU A 34 -0.17 20.87 4.25
C GLU A 34 -1.70 20.75 4.20
N ALA A 35 -2.35 21.23 3.14
CA ALA A 35 -3.80 21.08 2.97
C ALA A 35 -4.23 19.60 2.82
N ARG A 36 -3.41 18.77 2.16
CA ARG A 36 -3.65 17.32 2.00
C ARG A 36 -3.34 16.53 3.27
N LEU A 37 -2.42 17.02 4.10
CA LEU A 37 -2.17 16.51 5.46
C LEU A 37 -3.29 16.91 6.44
N GLN A 38 -3.89 18.09 6.26
CA GLN A 38 -5.02 18.59 7.08
C GLN A 38 -6.36 17.94 6.70
N ALA A 39 -6.47 17.34 5.50
CA ALA A 39 -7.54 16.41 5.16
C ALA A 39 -7.45 15.06 5.90
N LYS A 40 -6.46 14.86 6.81
CA LYS A 40 -6.60 13.97 7.98
C LYS A 40 -7.64 14.57 8.93
N GLY A 41 -8.89 14.62 8.49
CA GLY A 41 -10.00 15.09 9.31
C GLY A 41 -10.36 14.06 10.37
N SER A 42 -10.91 14.54 11.48
CA SER A 42 -11.55 13.75 12.54
C SER A 42 -12.49 12.67 12.00
N ASP A 43 -13.13 12.94 10.87
CA ASP A 43 -14.11 12.04 10.24
C ASP A 43 -13.45 10.78 9.69
N LEU A 44 -12.27 10.89 9.06
CA LEU A 44 -11.54 9.72 8.58
C LEU A 44 -11.03 8.87 9.75
N ASP A 45 -10.63 9.51 10.85
CA ASP A 45 -10.21 8.79 12.05
C ASP A 45 -11.38 8.09 12.72
N LYS A 46 -12.55 8.73 12.76
CA LYS A 46 -13.80 8.10 13.18
C LYS A 46 -14.15 6.89 12.30
N ILE A 47 -14.11 7.04 10.97
CA ILE A 47 -14.37 5.93 10.03
C ILE A 47 -13.39 4.77 10.26
N ARG A 48 -12.09 5.05 10.45
CA ARG A 48 -11.09 4.02 10.76
C ARG A 48 -11.38 3.33 12.09
N ALA A 49 -11.79 4.08 13.12
CA ALA A 49 -12.14 3.53 14.42
C ALA A 49 -13.39 2.64 14.35
N ASP A 50 -14.42 3.09 13.63
CA ASP A 50 -15.66 2.36 13.43
C ASP A 50 -15.40 1.07 12.63
N LEU A 51 -14.58 1.15 11.56
CA LEU A 51 -14.19 -0.01 10.76
C LEU A 51 -13.33 -1.00 11.54
N LYS A 52 -12.39 -0.51 12.36
CA LYS A 52 -11.62 -1.36 13.28
C LYS A 52 -12.52 -2.10 14.26
N THR A 53 -13.56 -1.44 14.77
CA THR A 53 -14.54 -2.03 15.67
C THR A 53 -15.37 -3.11 14.95
N ALA A 54 -15.85 -2.81 13.75
CA ALA A 54 -16.57 -3.78 12.92
C ALA A 54 -15.72 -5.02 12.61
N LYS A 55 -14.48 -4.84 12.14
CA LYS A 55 -13.54 -5.95 11.88
C LYS A 55 -13.27 -6.81 13.11
N ARG A 56 -13.14 -6.20 14.30
CA ARG A 56 -13.00 -6.93 15.56
C ARG A 56 -14.25 -7.76 15.89
N SER A 57 -15.45 -7.26 15.60
CA SER A 57 -16.67 -8.05 15.78
C SER A 57 -16.70 -9.25 14.85
N LEU A 58 -16.45 -9.02 13.55
CA LEU A 58 -16.39 -10.10 12.56
C LEU A 58 -15.33 -11.15 12.93
N ALA A 59 -14.17 -10.72 13.46
CA ALA A 59 -13.14 -11.65 13.90
C ALA A 59 -13.59 -12.50 15.09
N ARG A 60 -14.29 -11.92 16.08
CA ARG A 60 -14.88 -12.69 17.20
C ARG A 60 -15.96 -13.67 16.73
N GLU A 61 -16.66 -13.34 15.66
CA GLU A 61 -17.65 -14.21 15.02
C GLU A 61 -17.01 -15.28 14.11
N GLY A 62 -15.67 -15.31 13.97
CA GLY A 62 -14.97 -16.23 13.08
C GLY A 62 -15.12 -15.89 11.59
N LYS A 63 -15.65 -14.71 11.26
CA LYS A 63 -15.88 -14.26 9.88
C LYS A 63 -14.73 -13.43 9.32
N TYR A 64 -13.70 -13.14 10.10
CA TYR A 64 -12.63 -12.25 9.66
C TYR A 64 -11.25 -12.74 10.12
N SER A 65 -10.54 -13.38 9.18
CA SER A 65 -9.20 -13.93 9.28
C SER A 65 -8.27 -13.30 8.22
N CYS A 66 -8.02 -11.99 8.29
CA CYS A 66 -7.12 -11.34 7.31
C CYS A 66 -5.67 -11.86 7.46
N CYS A 67 -5.00 -12.17 6.34
CA CYS A 67 -3.66 -12.77 6.31
C CYS A 67 -2.51 -11.77 6.12
N ILE A 68 -2.78 -10.48 6.26
CA ILE A 68 -1.78 -9.41 6.19
C ILE A 68 -1.91 -8.47 7.39
N ALA A 69 -0.81 -7.83 7.78
CA ALA A 69 -0.75 -6.90 8.91
C ALA A 69 -0.14 -5.54 8.49
N PRO A 70 -0.82 -4.40 8.74
CA PRO A 70 -2.15 -4.28 9.33
C PRO A 70 -3.25 -4.89 8.44
N SER A 71 -4.36 -5.31 9.06
CA SER A 71 -5.45 -5.94 8.30
C SER A 71 -6.10 -4.96 7.32
N CYS A 72 -6.34 -5.39 6.08
CA CYS A 72 -6.99 -4.57 5.06
C CYS A 72 -8.50 -4.41 5.28
N ASP A 73 -9.15 -3.56 4.50
CA ASP A 73 -10.56 -3.23 4.69
C ASP A 73 -11.50 -3.83 3.64
N PHE A 74 -10.94 -4.36 2.55
CA PHE A 74 -11.70 -4.68 1.35
C PHE A 74 -12.82 -5.69 1.58
N CYS A 75 -12.50 -6.90 2.05
CA CYS A 75 -13.51 -7.96 2.20
C CYS A 75 -14.55 -7.63 3.28
N ALA A 76 -14.16 -6.93 4.35
CA ALA A 76 -15.11 -6.45 5.35
C ALA A 76 -16.15 -5.49 4.75
N LEU A 77 -15.74 -4.63 3.82
CA LEU A 77 -16.63 -3.67 3.16
C LEU A 77 -17.43 -4.27 2.00
N THR A 78 -16.95 -5.34 1.35
CA THR A 78 -17.63 -5.94 0.18
C THR A 78 -18.56 -7.07 0.56
N ASP A 79 -18.11 -7.97 1.43
CA ASP A 79 -18.77 -9.26 1.68
C ASP A 79 -19.18 -9.43 3.16
N GLY A 80 -18.74 -8.52 4.04
CA GLY A 80 -18.97 -8.64 5.48
C GLY A 80 -18.18 -9.77 6.14
N GLU A 81 -17.20 -10.34 5.44
CA GLU A 81 -16.33 -11.41 5.91
C GLU A 81 -14.94 -11.30 5.27
N CYS A 82 -13.94 -12.01 5.80
CA CYS A 82 -12.61 -12.12 5.22
C CYS A 82 -12.03 -13.51 5.53
N PRO A 83 -12.15 -14.50 4.63
CA PRO A 83 -11.68 -15.86 4.87
C PRO A 83 -10.23 -16.09 4.41
N CYS A 84 -9.44 -15.04 4.16
CA CYS A 84 -8.16 -15.16 3.44
C CYS A 84 -7.10 -15.95 4.22
N GLY A 85 -7.04 -15.81 5.54
CA GLY A 85 -6.11 -16.55 6.40
C GLY A 85 -6.45 -18.03 6.47
N ASP A 86 -7.73 -18.35 6.64
CA ASP A 86 -8.19 -19.74 6.62
C ASP A 86 -7.96 -20.36 5.24
N ASN A 87 -8.25 -19.63 4.17
CA ASN A 87 -7.94 -20.09 2.82
C ASN A 87 -6.46 -20.36 2.64
N LEU A 88 -5.59 -19.43 3.07
CA LEU A 88 -4.14 -19.58 2.88
C LEU A 88 -3.58 -20.76 3.67
N ALA A 89 -4.04 -20.97 4.91
CA ALA A 89 -3.69 -22.13 5.73
C ALA A 89 -4.10 -23.47 5.08
N ASN A 90 -5.09 -23.44 4.17
CA ASN A 90 -5.57 -24.60 3.43
C ASN A 90 -5.08 -24.62 1.95
N GLY A 91 -4.06 -23.82 1.61
CA GLY A 91 -3.50 -23.77 0.25
C GLY A 91 -4.43 -23.17 -0.81
N LYS A 92 -5.47 -22.44 -0.40
CA LYS A 92 -6.45 -21.77 -1.28
C LYS A 92 -6.02 -20.33 -1.56
N PRO A 93 -6.47 -19.75 -2.69
CA PRO A 93 -6.14 -18.36 -3.04
C PRO A 93 -6.77 -17.34 -2.09
N VAL A 94 -6.16 -16.16 -2.04
CA VAL A 94 -6.58 -14.98 -1.27
C VAL A 94 -7.10 -13.87 -2.19
N CYS A 95 -7.77 -12.85 -1.64
CA CYS A 95 -8.19 -11.70 -2.44
C CYS A 95 -6.99 -10.88 -2.97
N HIS A 96 -7.24 -10.04 -3.97
CA HIS A 96 -6.17 -9.26 -4.62
C HIS A 96 -5.47 -8.28 -3.68
N GLU A 97 -6.18 -7.70 -2.71
CA GLU A 97 -5.58 -6.83 -1.70
C GLU A 97 -4.63 -7.60 -0.77
N CYS A 98 -5.02 -8.82 -0.37
CA CYS A 98 -4.14 -9.69 0.41
C CYS A 98 -2.92 -10.12 -0.40
N LYS A 99 -3.08 -10.47 -1.68
CA LYS A 99 -1.94 -10.79 -2.56
C LYS A 99 -0.96 -9.62 -2.66
N GLY A 100 -1.46 -8.40 -2.89
CA GLY A 100 -0.63 -7.20 -2.91
C GLY A 100 0.07 -6.92 -1.58
N GLY A 101 -0.61 -7.16 -0.45
CA GLY A 101 0.01 -7.04 0.87
C GLY A 101 1.15 -8.05 1.08
N TRP A 102 0.99 -9.28 0.63
CA TRP A 102 2.06 -10.29 0.64
C TRP A 102 3.24 -9.91 -0.24
N GLU A 103 3.00 -9.45 -1.47
CA GLU A 103 4.03 -8.95 -2.38
C GLU A 103 4.78 -7.73 -1.81
N ALA A 104 4.12 -6.94 -0.98
CA ALA A 104 4.70 -5.80 -0.28
C ALA A 104 5.40 -6.16 1.05
N GLY A 105 5.46 -7.44 1.42
CA GLY A 105 6.12 -7.90 2.65
C GLY A 105 5.30 -7.72 3.94
N TYR A 106 3.98 -7.54 3.83
CA TYR A 106 3.06 -7.39 4.96
C TYR A 106 2.26 -8.67 5.27
N GLY A 107 2.69 -9.81 4.74
CA GLY A 107 2.14 -11.12 5.13
C GLY A 107 2.30 -11.39 6.62
N SER A 108 1.27 -11.96 7.25
CA SER A 108 1.24 -12.14 8.71
C SER A 108 1.15 -13.60 9.16
N ILE A 109 1.17 -14.57 8.25
CA ILE A 109 1.12 -16.00 8.57
C ILE A 109 2.54 -16.55 8.50
N GLU A 110 3.00 -17.16 9.59
CA GLU A 110 4.33 -17.77 9.66
C GLU A 110 4.48 -18.90 8.63
N ASP A 111 5.72 -19.13 8.19
CA ASP A 111 6.12 -20.18 7.24
C ASP A 111 5.45 -20.12 5.85
N VAL A 112 4.68 -19.07 5.54
CA VAL A 112 4.16 -18.81 4.20
C VAL A 112 5.08 -17.82 3.48
N ARG A 113 5.49 -18.16 2.25
CA ARG A 113 6.28 -17.28 1.39
C ARG A 113 5.36 -16.50 0.44
N ALA A 114 5.71 -15.24 0.16
CA ALA A 114 4.89 -14.35 -0.68
C ALA A 114 4.66 -14.90 -2.09
N GLU A 115 5.63 -15.64 -2.63
CA GLU A 115 5.58 -16.25 -3.96
C GLU A 115 4.56 -17.39 -4.05
N ASP A 116 4.30 -18.08 -2.93
CA ASP A 116 3.37 -19.21 -2.86
C ASP A 116 1.92 -18.74 -2.72
N VAL A 117 1.71 -17.48 -2.35
CA VAL A 117 0.37 -16.88 -2.21
C VAL A 117 -0.26 -16.68 -3.58
N LYS A 118 -1.41 -17.32 -3.83
CA LYS A 118 -2.15 -17.18 -5.09
C LYS A 118 -3.30 -16.18 -4.92
N SER A 119 -3.55 -15.34 -5.92
CA SER A 119 -4.76 -14.51 -5.94
C SER A 119 -5.98 -15.30 -6.43
N LEU A 120 -7.16 -14.84 -6.05
CA LEU A 120 -8.41 -15.34 -6.62
C LEU A 120 -8.41 -15.17 -8.15
N PRO A 121 -9.09 -16.06 -8.89
CA PRO A 121 -9.35 -15.88 -10.30
C PRO A 121 -10.01 -14.53 -10.63
N ALA A 122 -9.75 -14.02 -11.84
CA ALA A 122 -10.17 -12.68 -12.28
C ALA A 122 -11.70 -12.51 -12.31
N ASP A 123 -12.46 -13.55 -12.61
CA ASP A 123 -13.93 -13.56 -12.59
C ASP A 123 -14.47 -13.32 -11.16
N LYS A 124 -13.88 -13.99 -10.16
CA LYS A 124 -14.23 -13.76 -8.75
C LYS A 124 -13.88 -12.35 -8.30
N ALA A 125 -12.70 -11.86 -8.67
CA ALA A 125 -12.29 -10.50 -8.36
C ALA A 125 -13.27 -9.47 -8.96
N LYS A 126 -13.64 -9.65 -10.24
CA LYS A 126 -14.61 -8.81 -10.93
C LYS A 126 -15.95 -8.76 -10.20
N MET A 127 -16.42 -9.90 -9.68
CA MET A 127 -17.65 -9.96 -8.88
C MET A 127 -17.54 -9.12 -7.60
N MET A 128 -16.44 -9.26 -6.84
CA MET A 128 -16.23 -8.48 -5.60
C MET A 128 -16.18 -6.97 -5.88
N TYR A 129 -15.46 -6.53 -6.92
CA TYR A 129 -15.44 -5.12 -7.30
C TYR A 129 -16.81 -4.62 -7.77
N LYS A 130 -17.58 -5.47 -8.45
CA LYS A 130 -18.95 -5.13 -8.83
C LYS A 130 -19.84 -4.93 -7.60
N MET A 131 -19.80 -5.83 -6.61
CA MET A 131 -20.57 -5.70 -5.37
C MET A 131 -20.21 -4.41 -4.63
N LYS A 132 -18.91 -4.11 -4.54
CA LYS A 132 -18.41 -2.84 -3.99
C LYS A 132 -18.99 -1.63 -4.74
N ALA A 133 -18.91 -1.62 -6.06
CA ALA A 133 -19.42 -0.54 -6.89
C ALA A 133 -20.94 -0.37 -6.71
N ASP A 134 -21.68 -1.48 -6.68
CA ASP A 134 -23.12 -1.47 -6.45
C ASP A 134 -23.47 -0.88 -5.07
N HIS A 135 -22.63 -1.08 -4.04
CA HIS A 135 -22.84 -0.48 -2.71
C HIS A 135 -22.63 1.05 -2.69
N TYR A 136 -21.67 1.57 -3.48
CA TYR A 136 -21.39 3.01 -3.52
C TYR A 136 -22.26 3.79 -4.51
N PHE A 137 -22.70 3.14 -5.60
CA PHE A 137 -23.32 3.84 -6.73
C PHE A 137 -24.78 3.47 -6.98
N LYS A 138 -25.39 2.56 -6.19
CA LYS A 138 -26.84 2.39 -6.22
C LYS A 138 -27.50 3.68 -5.76
N LYS A 139 -28.17 4.35 -6.70
CA LYS A 139 -29.20 5.38 -6.43
C LYS A 139 -30.50 4.71 -6.02
#